data_AF-A0A482RNM7-F1
#
_entry.id   AF-A0A482RNM7-F1
#
_cell.length_a   1.000
_cell.length_b   1.000
_cell.length_c   1.000
_cell.angle_alpha   90.00
_cell.angle_beta   90.00
_cell.angle_gamma   90.00
#
_symmetry.space_group_name_H-M   'P 1'
#
loop_
_entity.id
_entity.type
_entity.pdbx_description
1 polymer ?
#
loop_
_entity_poly.entity_id
_entity_poly.type
_entity_poly.pdbx_seq_one_letter_code
_entity_poly.pdbx_strand_id
1 'polypeptide(L)'
;MPHTAARAQRAVALGCPAHGASGGACTRHFACSYARSGGRARARARAFARAPPYVACYVALLCMRCSFAFLGLSHVCNLVAPALLGSAMDALLRGVLPVSQLVIFGVLRFGVAAFDQLQRLVYLRVKQVAAHEIAVSTFGHLHSLSLFWHINKRSGVVLRALDRGINSAAVVVDNLFLRLGPAIIETIVISVLFAVKYSSAGSSVAIALSFLAYCVATMAITNVRTKQRKVMNSADNEANQVAVDALTAFETIKVFSAEEFELKRYSVAIKKQQAAMRDQQTSYIALQLTQSLIIRVATVLVLIFSAMDVLAGKLSPGSYLSLYSYTLQVFEPLSWLGAMYTMLAQAYVDMQNLGEIMMEQPDIQDAADAQPLRLENRALGATIEFRNVSFTYPKASNKLEASMAASVSAASANSSGQWGARLRT
;
A
#
# COMPACT_ATOMS: atom_id res chain seq x y z
N MET A 1 -1.02 -23.31 31.76
CA MET A 1 -0.48 -24.29 30.78
C MET A 1 -1.52 -24.45 29.68
N PRO A 2 -1.30 -23.84 28.49
CA PRO A 2 -1.11 -24.66 27.28
C PRO A 2 -0.19 -23.93 26.26
N HIS A 3 1.10 -24.28 26.23
CA HIS A 3 2.03 -23.82 25.18
C HIS A 3 2.71 -24.98 24.42
N THR A 4 2.32 -26.22 24.73
CA THR A 4 2.95 -27.43 24.18
C THR A 4 2.26 -27.97 22.93
N ALA A 5 0.98 -27.65 22.69
CA ALA A 5 0.24 -28.16 21.52
C ALA A 5 0.66 -27.52 20.18
N ALA A 6 1.06 -26.25 20.17
CA ALA A 6 1.39 -25.53 18.93
C ALA A 6 2.74 -25.94 18.29
N ARG A 7 3.60 -26.66 19.03
CA ARG A 7 4.90 -27.15 18.50
C ARG A 7 4.77 -28.50 17.78
N ALA A 8 3.78 -29.31 18.12
CA ALA A 8 3.60 -30.63 17.50
C ALA A 8 3.04 -30.52 16.06
N GLN A 9 2.20 -29.53 15.77
CA GLN A 9 1.57 -29.39 14.45
C GLN A 9 2.51 -28.86 13.35
N ARG A 10 3.63 -28.20 13.68
CA ARG A 10 4.61 -27.73 12.68
C ARG A 10 5.58 -28.81 12.19
N ALA A 11 5.65 -29.96 12.86
CA ALA A 11 6.52 -31.06 12.46
C ALA A 11 5.89 -31.97 11.38
N VAL A 12 4.57 -31.91 11.18
CA VAL A 12 3.84 -32.78 10.23
C VAL A 12 3.82 -32.19 8.80
N ALA A 13 4.15 -30.91 8.62
CA ALA A 13 4.09 -30.22 7.32
C ALA A 13 5.34 -30.39 6.43
N LEU A 14 6.36 -31.13 6.88
CA LEU A 14 7.58 -31.41 6.12
C LEU A 14 7.77 -32.93 6.09
N GLY A 15 7.24 -33.58 5.05
CA GLY A 15 7.21 -35.03 4.92
C GLY A 15 8.56 -35.71 5.21
N CYS A 16 8.61 -36.50 6.28
CA CYS A 16 9.63 -37.50 6.54
C CYS A 16 8.99 -38.69 7.27
N PRO A 17 9.35 -39.94 6.91
CA PRO A 17 8.68 -41.14 7.38
C PRO A 17 9.02 -41.45 8.83
N ALA A 18 8.02 -41.95 9.56
CA ALA A 18 8.17 -42.44 10.91
C ALA A 18 8.75 -43.87 10.89
N HIS A 19 9.98 -44.03 11.39
CA HIS A 19 10.47 -45.31 11.89
C HIS A 19 11.33 -45.13 13.14
N GLY A 20 11.28 -46.15 13.98
CA GLY A 20 11.58 -46.10 15.40
C GLY A 20 13.06 -46.23 15.76
N ALA A 21 13.28 -45.91 17.04
CA ALA A 21 14.42 -46.29 17.89
C ALA A 21 15.82 -45.79 17.51
N SER A 22 16.46 -45.16 18.50
CA SER A 22 17.86 -44.70 18.58
C SER A 22 18.23 -43.42 17.82
N GLY A 23 18.61 -42.35 18.53
CA GLY A 23 19.02 -41.11 17.86
C GLY A 23 19.26 -39.86 18.73
N GLY A 24 19.82 -39.99 19.93
CA GLY A 24 20.13 -38.84 20.81
C GLY A 24 21.25 -37.92 20.34
N ALA A 25 21.96 -38.26 19.25
CA ALA A 25 23.15 -37.54 18.79
C ALA A 25 22.90 -36.58 17.61
N CYS A 26 21.88 -36.82 16.76
CA CYS A 26 21.74 -36.11 15.49
C CYS A 26 21.02 -34.74 15.62
N THR A 27 20.17 -34.55 16.63
CA THR A 27 19.42 -33.31 16.86
C THR A 27 20.27 -32.18 17.45
N ARG A 28 21.38 -32.48 18.14
CA ARG A 28 22.25 -31.45 18.74
C ARG A 28 23.13 -30.73 17.72
N HIS A 29 23.51 -31.40 16.62
CA HIS A 29 24.39 -30.79 15.61
C HIS A 29 23.66 -29.83 14.67
N PHE A 30 22.42 -30.16 14.27
CA PHE A 30 21.59 -29.25 13.44
C PHE A 30 21.10 -28.01 14.20
N ALA A 31 20.75 -28.13 15.49
CA ALA A 31 20.35 -26.99 16.31
C ALA A 31 21.49 -25.97 16.50
N CYS A 32 22.75 -26.43 16.57
CA CYS A 32 23.92 -25.57 16.76
C CYS A 32 24.31 -24.81 15.47
N SER A 33 24.08 -25.41 14.29
CA SER A 33 24.32 -24.77 12.99
C SER A 33 23.28 -23.67 12.67
N TYR A 34 21.99 -23.93 12.95
CA TYR A 34 20.91 -22.96 12.70
C TYR A 34 20.95 -21.76 13.67
N ALA A 35 21.40 -21.97 14.92
CA ALA A 35 21.58 -20.90 15.89
C ALA A 35 22.75 -19.95 15.53
N ARG A 36 23.83 -20.48 14.94
CA ARG A 36 25.00 -19.68 14.53
C ARG A 36 24.76 -18.82 13.27
N SER A 37 23.95 -19.28 12.31
CA SER A 37 23.59 -18.49 11.12
C SER A 37 22.59 -17.37 11.43
N GLY A 38 21.60 -17.64 12.30
CA GLY A 38 20.66 -16.62 12.81
C GLY A 38 21.32 -15.56 13.68
N GLY A 39 22.40 -15.92 14.40
CA GLY A 39 23.17 -14.99 15.23
C GLY A 39 23.92 -13.91 14.45
N ARG A 40 24.54 -14.26 13.31
CA ARG A 40 25.28 -13.28 12.46
C ARG A 40 24.34 -12.35 11.69
N ALA A 41 23.20 -12.87 11.22
CA ALA A 41 22.16 -12.05 10.59
C ALA A 41 21.51 -11.08 11.61
N ARG A 42 21.23 -11.54 12.84
CA ARG A 42 20.74 -10.68 13.93
C ARG A 42 21.80 -9.70 14.43
N ALA A 43 23.07 -10.07 14.43
CA ALA A 43 24.17 -9.16 14.81
C ALA A 43 24.38 -8.06 13.76
N ARG A 44 24.33 -8.37 12.46
CA ARG A 44 24.31 -7.34 11.39
C ARG A 44 23.07 -6.47 11.45
N ALA A 45 21.89 -7.04 11.74
CA ALA A 45 20.66 -6.29 11.93
C ALA A 45 20.73 -5.35 13.16
N ARG A 46 21.34 -5.80 14.28
CA ARG A 46 21.53 -4.97 15.49
C ARG A 46 22.64 -3.92 15.35
N ALA A 47 23.71 -4.21 14.61
CA ALA A 47 24.76 -3.25 14.30
C ALA A 47 24.25 -2.12 13.38
N PHE A 48 23.32 -2.44 12.46
CA PHE A 48 22.68 -1.43 11.62
C PHE A 48 21.53 -0.69 12.34
N ALA A 49 20.91 -1.30 13.35
CA ALA A 49 19.92 -0.64 14.21
C ALA A 49 20.51 0.45 15.13
N ARG A 50 21.85 0.53 15.21
CA ARG A 50 22.60 1.63 15.86
C ARG A 50 23.28 2.55 14.85
N ALA A 51 22.91 2.50 13.58
CA ALA A 51 23.36 3.49 12.62
C ALA A 51 22.70 4.83 12.97
N PRO A 52 23.49 5.91 13.12
CA PRO A 52 22.94 7.22 13.42
C PRO A 52 22.03 7.71 12.28
N PRO A 53 21.02 8.55 12.56
CA PRO A 53 19.93 8.87 11.62
C PRO A 53 20.41 9.43 10.26
N TYR A 54 21.56 10.08 10.23
CA TYR A 54 22.20 10.56 9.00
C TYR A 54 22.65 9.44 8.04
N VAL A 55 23.10 8.29 8.54
CA VAL A 55 23.52 7.15 7.69
C VAL A 55 22.30 6.45 7.09
N ALA A 56 21.21 6.32 7.85
CA ALA A 56 19.97 5.74 7.34
C ALA A 56 19.36 6.59 6.22
N CYS A 57 19.38 7.92 6.37
CA CYS A 57 18.91 8.86 5.35
C CYS A 57 19.79 8.80 4.08
N TYR A 58 21.12 8.80 4.22
CA TYR A 58 22.03 8.72 3.09
C TYR A 58 21.88 7.40 2.31
N VAL A 59 21.77 6.27 3.01
CA VAL A 59 21.52 4.96 2.38
C VAL A 59 20.16 4.94 1.67
N ALA A 60 19.13 5.55 2.25
CA ALA A 60 17.81 5.65 1.60
C ALA A 60 17.87 6.49 0.30
N LEU A 61 18.58 7.63 0.31
CA LEU A 61 18.78 8.45 -0.88
C LEU A 61 19.58 7.72 -1.97
N LEU A 62 20.62 6.98 -1.59
CA LEU A 62 21.37 6.16 -2.53
C LEU A 62 20.50 5.06 -3.14
N CYS A 63 19.73 4.33 -2.31
CA CYS A 63 18.79 3.33 -2.78
C CYS A 63 17.73 3.92 -3.72
N MET A 64 17.25 5.14 -3.44
CA MET A 64 16.30 5.84 -4.32
C MET A 64 16.92 6.11 -5.70
N ARG A 65 18.16 6.60 -5.76
CA ARG A 65 18.89 6.81 -7.03
C ARG A 65 19.10 5.51 -7.80
N CYS A 66 19.51 4.44 -7.12
CA CYS A 66 19.66 3.11 -7.72
C CYS A 66 18.32 2.58 -8.25
N SER A 67 17.22 2.81 -7.54
CA SER A 67 15.87 2.43 -7.98
C SER A 67 15.50 3.11 -9.31
N PHE A 68 15.71 4.42 -9.42
CA PHE A 68 15.46 5.12 -10.69
C PHE A 68 16.39 4.68 -11.82
N ALA A 69 17.65 4.34 -11.51
CA ALA A 69 18.58 3.81 -12.50
C ALA A 69 18.14 2.44 -13.05
N PHE A 70 17.73 1.51 -12.17
CA PHE A 70 17.20 0.21 -12.60
C PHE A 70 15.89 0.33 -13.38
N LEU A 71 15.01 1.25 -12.97
CA LEU A 71 13.77 1.54 -13.69
C LEU A 71 14.06 2.05 -15.11
N GLY A 72 14.95 3.03 -15.25
CA GLY A 72 15.36 3.55 -16.56
C GLY A 72 15.98 2.47 -17.45
N LEU A 73 16.87 1.64 -16.89
CA LEU A 73 17.49 0.54 -17.61
C LEU A 73 16.47 -0.51 -18.07
N SER A 74 15.49 -0.85 -17.23
CA SER A 74 14.39 -1.75 -17.58
C SER A 74 13.60 -1.24 -18.78
N HIS A 75 13.16 0.03 -18.76
CA HIS A 75 12.41 0.62 -19.87
C HIS A 75 13.23 0.74 -21.15
N VAL A 76 14.53 1.04 -21.06
CA VAL A 76 15.43 1.03 -22.23
C VAL A 76 15.52 -0.39 -22.83
N CYS A 77 15.67 -1.43 -21.99
CA CYS A 77 15.65 -2.81 -22.45
C CYS A 77 14.29 -3.17 -23.09
N ASN A 78 13.17 -2.72 -22.52
CA ASN A 78 11.83 -3.01 -23.04
C ASN A 78 11.58 -2.33 -24.39
N LEU A 79 12.12 -1.13 -24.60
CA LEU A 79 12.06 -0.40 -25.87
C LEU A 79 12.96 -1.04 -26.94
N VAL A 80 14.16 -1.49 -26.58
CA VAL A 80 15.15 -2.01 -27.54
C VAL A 80 14.83 -3.46 -27.97
N ALA A 81 14.22 -4.27 -27.11
CA ALA A 81 13.96 -5.68 -27.39
C ALA A 81 13.09 -5.93 -28.65
N PRO A 82 11.95 -5.25 -28.86
CA PRO A 82 11.17 -5.40 -30.10
C PRO A 82 11.93 -5.02 -31.37
N ALA A 83 12.76 -3.98 -31.32
CA ALA A 83 13.56 -3.57 -32.48
C ALA A 83 14.62 -4.61 -32.87
N LEU A 84 15.27 -5.24 -31.88
CA LEU A 84 16.19 -6.37 -32.10
C LEU A 84 15.50 -7.54 -32.76
N LEU A 85 14.29 -7.87 -32.29
CA LEU A 85 13.49 -8.96 -32.86
C LEU A 85 13.16 -8.68 -34.33
N GLY A 86 12.82 -7.44 -34.67
CA GLY A 86 12.65 -7.02 -36.07
C GLY A 86 13.93 -7.19 -36.91
N SER A 87 15.07 -6.71 -36.41
CA SER A 87 16.34 -6.85 -37.12
C SER A 87 16.78 -8.31 -37.33
N ALA A 88 16.41 -9.21 -36.39
CA ALA A 88 16.62 -10.64 -36.52
C ALA A 88 15.76 -11.24 -37.65
N MET A 89 14.49 -10.82 -37.76
CA MET A 89 13.63 -11.25 -38.86
C MET A 89 14.20 -10.83 -40.23
N ASP A 90 14.72 -9.60 -40.34
CA ASP A 90 15.34 -9.11 -41.58
C ASP A 90 16.65 -9.85 -41.92
N ALA A 91 17.41 -10.33 -40.92
CA ALA A 91 18.57 -11.18 -41.15
C ALA A 91 18.18 -12.59 -41.60
N LEU A 92 17.13 -13.16 -41.00
CA LEU A 92 16.62 -14.49 -41.34
C LEU A 92 16.12 -14.56 -42.78
N LEU A 93 15.42 -13.52 -43.25
CA LEU A 93 14.96 -13.43 -44.64
C LEU A 93 16.09 -13.25 -45.66
N ARG A 94 17.27 -12.79 -45.23
CA ARG A 94 18.49 -12.78 -46.04
C ARG A 94 19.24 -14.12 -46.04
N GLY A 95 18.68 -15.15 -45.39
CA GLY A 95 19.28 -16.48 -45.31
C GLY A 95 20.37 -16.64 -44.24
N VAL A 96 20.57 -15.63 -43.39
CA VAL A 96 21.55 -15.68 -42.29
C VAL A 96 20.83 -16.00 -40.99
N LEU A 97 21.29 -17.01 -40.26
CA LEU A 97 20.73 -17.35 -38.94
C LEU A 97 21.20 -16.34 -37.87
N PRO A 98 20.33 -15.47 -37.33
CA PRO A 98 20.73 -14.38 -36.44
C PRO A 98 20.81 -14.83 -34.97
N VAL A 99 21.63 -15.85 -34.67
CA VAL A 99 21.71 -16.43 -33.33
C VAL A 99 22.07 -15.38 -32.28
N SER A 100 23.01 -14.48 -32.60
CA SER A 100 23.43 -13.41 -31.69
C SER A 100 22.28 -12.47 -31.33
N GLN A 101 21.48 -12.02 -32.30
CA GLN A 101 20.34 -11.11 -32.06
C GLN A 101 19.24 -11.78 -31.25
N LEU A 102 18.97 -13.07 -31.48
CA LEU A 102 17.97 -13.84 -30.72
C LEU A 102 18.40 -14.08 -29.27
N VAL A 103 19.68 -14.40 -29.05
CA VAL A 103 20.24 -14.55 -27.69
C VAL A 103 20.18 -13.21 -26.96
N ILE A 104 20.60 -12.11 -27.61
CA ILE A 104 20.53 -10.76 -27.04
C ILE A 104 19.08 -10.39 -26.72
N PHE A 105 18.11 -10.69 -27.59
CA PHE A 105 16.69 -10.47 -27.31
C PHE A 105 16.22 -11.21 -26.05
N GLY A 106 16.58 -12.49 -25.91
CA GLY A 106 16.26 -13.29 -24.71
C GLY A 106 16.87 -12.71 -23.44
N VAL A 107 18.15 -12.30 -23.50
CA VAL A 107 18.85 -11.64 -22.38
C VAL A 107 18.21 -10.30 -22.03
N LEU A 108 17.83 -9.47 -23.01
CA LEU A 108 17.15 -8.20 -22.75
C LEU A 108 15.78 -8.42 -22.11
N ARG A 109 14.99 -9.38 -22.59
CA ARG A 109 13.68 -9.71 -22.01
C ARG A 109 13.79 -10.18 -20.56
N PHE A 110 14.78 -11.03 -20.27
CA PHE A 110 15.10 -11.40 -18.90
C PHE A 110 15.60 -10.18 -18.10
N GLY A 111 16.39 -9.32 -18.72
CA GLY A 111 16.89 -8.07 -18.15
C GLY A 111 15.78 -7.15 -17.67
N VAL A 112 14.72 -6.93 -18.48
CA VAL A 112 13.53 -6.15 -18.08
C VAL A 112 12.95 -6.70 -16.77
N ALA A 113 12.65 -8.00 -16.73
CA ALA A 113 12.09 -8.63 -15.54
C ALA A 113 13.05 -8.57 -14.33
N ALA A 114 14.35 -8.78 -14.55
CA ALA A 114 15.36 -8.74 -13.51
C ALA A 114 15.54 -7.33 -12.92
N PHE A 115 15.63 -6.30 -13.77
CA PHE A 115 15.78 -4.91 -13.33
C PHE A 115 14.53 -4.40 -12.62
N ASP A 116 13.33 -4.77 -13.07
CA ASP A 116 12.09 -4.47 -12.36
C ASP A 116 12.06 -5.07 -10.95
N GLN A 117 12.51 -6.32 -10.78
CA GLN A 117 12.55 -6.95 -9.46
C GLN A 117 13.66 -6.39 -8.58
N LEU A 118 14.83 -6.09 -9.15
CA LEU A 118 15.93 -5.44 -8.43
C LEU A 118 15.52 -4.03 -7.96
N GLN A 119 14.86 -3.27 -8.83
CA GLN A 119 14.29 -1.96 -8.50
C GLN A 119 13.36 -2.09 -7.29
N ARG A 120 12.41 -3.04 -7.31
CA ARG A 120 11.46 -3.28 -6.21
C ARG A 120 12.18 -3.66 -4.91
N LEU A 121 13.20 -4.53 -4.99
CA LEU A 121 13.99 -4.96 -3.84
C LEU A 121 14.77 -3.81 -3.21
N VAL A 122 15.43 -2.99 -4.02
CA VAL A 122 16.18 -1.82 -3.54
C VAL A 122 15.24 -0.77 -2.94
N TYR A 123 14.12 -0.52 -3.61
CA TYR A 123 13.13 0.45 -3.17
C TYR A 123 12.38 0.02 -1.89
N LEU A 124 12.26 -1.29 -1.62
CA LEU A 124 11.64 -1.80 -0.39
C LEU A 124 12.29 -1.19 0.87
N ARG A 125 13.60 -0.98 0.86
CA ARG A 125 14.32 -0.34 1.98
C ARG A 125 13.82 1.08 2.21
N VAL A 126 13.70 1.87 1.15
CA VAL A 126 13.24 3.26 1.17
C VAL A 126 11.80 3.32 1.70
N LYS A 127 10.94 2.45 1.16
CA LYS A 127 9.54 2.33 1.60
C LYS A 127 9.40 2.04 3.09
N GLN A 128 10.22 1.13 3.63
CA GLN A 128 10.16 0.77 5.06
C GLN A 128 10.68 1.90 5.97
N VAL A 129 11.74 2.60 5.57
CA VAL A 129 12.25 3.75 6.33
C VAL A 129 11.23 4.89 6.34
N ALA A 130 10.63 5.21 5.19
CA ALA A 130 9.60 6.24 5.10
C ALA A 130 8.36 5.88 5.94
N ALA A 131 7.88 4.63 5.86
CA ALA A 131 6.74 4.18 6.64
C ALA A 131 7.01 4.24 8.15
N HIS A 132 8.22 3.86 8.59
CA HIS A 132 8.64 3.97 9.98
C HIS A 132 8.65 5.42 10.46
N GLU A 133 9.24 6.34 9.69
CA GLU A 133 9.33 7.76 10.06
C GLU A 133 7.95 8.41 10.18
N ILE A 134 7.06 8.16 9.21
CA ILE A 134 5.68 8.63 9.27
C ILE A 134 4.97 8.04 10.49
N ALA A 135 5.11 6.74 10.75
CA ALA A 135 4.48 6.08 11.90
C ALA A 135 4.93 6.69 13.24
N VAL A 136 6.25 6.85 13.44
CA VAL A 136 6.81 7.38 14.69
C VAL A 136 6.46 8.85 14.86
N SER A 137 6.56 9.66 13.80
CA SER A 137 6.21 11.08 13.84
C SER A 137 4.72 11.30 14.15
N THR A 138 3.83 10.58 13.45
CA THR A 138 2.39 10.64 13.72
C THR A 138 2.06 10.15 15.12
N PHE A 139 2.67 9.06 15.59
CA PHE A 139 2.43 8.55 16.94
C PHE A 139 2.91 9.52 18.02
N GLY A 140 4.07 10.17 17.81
CA GLY A 140 4.57 11.23 18.70
C GLY A 140 3.65 12.44 18.75
N HIS A 141 3.15 12.89 17.60
CA HIS A 141 2.15 13.96 17.52
C HIS A 141 0.85 13.58 18.24
N LEU A 142 0.38 12.35 18.07
CA LEU A 142 -0.81 11.85 18.76
C LEU A 142 -0.68 11.93 20.28
N HIS A 143 0.51 11.65 20.82
CA HIS A 143 0.81 11.78 22.26
C HIS A 143 0.92 13.23 22.75
N SER A 144 1.13 14.19 21.86
CA SER A 144 1.16 15.61 22.21
C SER A 144 -0.24 16.22 22.32
N LEU A 145 -1.28 15.54 21.84
CA LEU A 145 -2.66 16.02 21.89
C LEU A 145 -3.22 15.97 23.32
N SER A 146 -4.25 16.79 23.56
CA SER A 146 -4.83 16.92 24.90
C SER A 146 -5.57 15.66 25.36
N LEU A 147 -5.63 15.47 26.68
CA LEU A 147 -6.43 14.39 27.28
C LEU A 147 -7.90 14.46 26.83
N PHE A 148 -8.43 15.67 26.64
CA PHE A 148 -9.79 15.87 26.15
C PHE A 148 -10.01 15.29 24.75
N TRP A 149 -9.03 15.47 23.85
CA TRP A 149 -9.07 14.86 22.52
C TRP A 149 -9.08 13.32 22.61
N HIS A 150 -8.23 12.74 23.45
CA HIS A 150 -8.14 11.29 23.64
C HIS A 150 -9.42 10.65 24.20
N ILE A 151 -10.11 11.34 25.12
CA ILE A 151 -11.36 10.84 25.71
C ILE A 151 -12.52 10.91 24.70
N ASN A 152 -12.56 11.95 23.87
CA ASN A 152 -13.66 12.14 22.91
C ASN A 152 -13.49 11.36 21.59
N LYS A 153 -12.28 10.95 21.24
CA LYS A 153 -12.02 10.20 20.00
C LYS A 153 -12.02 8.70 20.27
N ARG A 154 -12.63 7.95 19.36
CA ARG A 154 -12.57 6.48 19.37
C ARG A 154 -11.16 6.04 18.96
N SER A 155 -10.33 5.64 19.93
CA SER A 155 -8.93 5.23 19.71
C SER A 155 -8.75 4.21 18.56
N GLY A 156 -9.67 3.25 18.42
CA GLY A 156 -9.62 2.27 17.32
C GLY A 156 -9.90 2.87 15.92
N VAL A 157 -10.65 3.96 15.82
CA VAL A 157 -10.86 4.68 14.55
C VAL A 157 -9.60 5.45 14.17
N VAL A 158 -8.97 6.11 15.14
CA VAL A 158 -7.73 6.86 14.98
C VAL A 158 -6.58 5.94 14.54
N LEU A 159 -6.39 4.81 15.24
CA LEU A 159 -5.33 3.86 14.90
C LEU A 159 -5.51 3.28 13.49
N ARG A 160 -6.77 2.98 13.10
CA ARG A 160 -7.07 2.56 11.73
C ARG A 160 -6.79 3.64 10.69
N ALA A 161 -7.06 4.91 11.00
CA ALA A 161 -6.74 6.02 10.10
C ALA A 161 -5.22 6.19 9.94
N LEU A 162 -4.46 6.00 11.02
CA LEU A 162 -2.99 5.96 11.01
C LEU A 162 -2.46 4.83 10.11
N ASP A 163 -2.89 3.59 10.36
CA ASP A 163 -2.46 2.43 9.58
C ASP A 163 -2.80 2.57 8.09
N ARG A 164 -4.03 3.02 7.78
CA ARG A 164 -4.44 3.25 6.39
C ARG A 164 -3.66 4.39 5.75
N GLY A 165 -3.50 5.53 6.42
CA GLY A 165 -2.79 6.69 5.88
C GLY A 165 -1.33 6.39 5.55
N ILE A 166 -0.61 5.67 6.44
CA ILE A 166 0.79 5.26 6.19
C ILE A 166 0.89 4.33 4.98
N ASN A 167 0.03 3.31 4.91
CA ASN A 167 0.02 2.39 3.77
C ASN A 167 -0.36 3.10 2.47
N SER A 168 -1.32 4.01 2.52
CA SER A 168 -1.79 4.80 1.39
C SER A 168 -0.72 5.76 0.85
N ALA A 169 0.08 6.38 1.72
CA ALA A 169 1.23 7.17 1.29
C ALA A 169 2.21 6.35 0.45
N ALA A 170 2.50 5.10 0.87
CA ALA A 170 3.33 4.20 0.08
C ALA A 170 2.65 3.78 -1.24
N VAL A 171 1.33 3.55 -1.24
CA VAL A 171 0.56 3.23 -2.45
C VAL A 171 0.66 4.37 -3.47
N VAL A 172 0.57 5.63 -3.05
CA VAL A 172 0.72 6.78 -3.95
C VAL A 172 2.10 6.79 -4.60
N VAL A 173 3.17 6.64 -3.82
CA VAL A 173 4.53 6.66 -4.38
C VAL A 173 4.75 5.50 -5.36
N ASP A 174 4.36 4.29 -4.97
CA ASP A 174 4.56 3.07 -5.75
C ASP A 174 3.81 3.10 -7.08
N ASN A 175 2.61 3.68 -7.10
CA ASN A 175 1.75 3.64 -8.27
C ASN A 175 1.89 4.90 -9.12
N LEU A 176 1.86 6.09 -8.54
CA LEU A 176 1.92 7.34 -9.29
C LEU A 176 3.30 7.56 -9.92
N PHE A 177 4.37 7.48 -9.12
CA PHE A 177 5.71 7.85 -9.57
C PHE A 177 6.50 6.68 -10.15
N LEU A 178 6.36 5.47 -9.59
CA LEU A 178 7.18 4.32 -9.99
C LEU A 178 6.52 3.42 -11.05
N ARG A 179 5.24 3.61 -11.35
CA ARG A 179 4.54 2.84 -12.39
C ARG A 179 3.87 3.72 -13.43
N LEU A 180 3.01 4.64 -13.03
CA LEU A 180 2.25 5.47 -13.96
C LEU A 180 3.13 6.45 -14.73
N GLY A 181 4.02 7.17 -14.03
CA GLY A 181 4.97 8.09 -14.66
C GLY A 181 5.79 7.44 -15.78
N PRO A 182 6.53 6.35 -15.50
CA PRO A 182 7.30 5.64 -16.51
C PRO A 182 6.44 5.05 -17.63
N ALA A 183 5.26 4.50 -17.32
CA ALA A 183 4.34 3.97 -18.32
C ALA A 183 3.85 5.05 -19.31
N ILE A 184 3.57 6.27 -18.83
CA ILE A 184 3.18 7.40 -19.69
C ILE A 184 4.36 7.79 -20.59
N ILE A 185 5.56 7.93 -20.03
CA ILE A 185 6.77 8.25 -20.79
C ILE A 185 7.02 7.19 -21.86
N GLU A 186 6.94 5.90 -21.50
CA GLU A 186 7.11 4.78 -22.41
C GLU A 186 6.06 4.80 -23.53
N THR A 187 4.80 5.04 -23.20
CA THR A 187 3.72 5.16 -24.20
C THR A 187 3.98 6.32 -25.17
N ILE A 188 4.43 7.47 -24.67
CA ILE A 188 4.80 8.62 -25.52
C ILE A 188 5.98 8.27 -26.42
N VAL A 189 7.04 7.67 -25.87
CA VAL A 189 8.24 7.29 -26.63
C VAL A 189 7.89 6.29 -27.73
N ILE A 190 7.11 5.25 -27.42
CA ILE A 190 6.65 4.28 -28.40
C ILE A 190 5.79 4.96 -29.47
N SER A 191 4.86 5.84 -29.09
CA SER A 191 4.00 6.56 -30.04
C SER A 191 4.81 7.44 -31.00
N VAL A 192 5.81 8.17 -30.50
CA VAL A 192 6.72 8.97 -31.31
C VAL A 192 7.55 8.07 -32.24
N LEU A 193 8.04 6.94 -31.72
CA LEU A 193 8.80 5.97 -32.51
C LEU A 193 7.95 5.37 -33.64
N PHE A 194 6.67 5.08 -33.40
CA PHE A 194 5.71 4.68 -34.44
C PHE A 194 5.55 5.75 -35.52
N ALA A 195 5.33 7.01 -35.13
CA ALA A 195 5.09 8.11 -36.06
C ALA A 195 6.32 8.41 -36.94
N VAL A 196 7.51 8.44 -36.34
CA VAL A 196 8.74 8.86 -37.03
C VAL A 196 9.39 7.71 -37.80
N LYS A 197 9.54 6.53 -37.17
CA LYS A 197 10.34 5.44 -37.74
C LYS A 197 9.58 4.57 -38.71
N TYR A 198 8.29 4.35 -38.45
CA TYR A 198 7.49 3.38 -39.20
C TYR A 198 6.49 4.01 -40.17
N SER A 199 6.40 5.36 -40.22
CA SER A 199 5.72 6.23 -41.20
C SER A 199 4.61 5.59 -42.07
N SER A 200 3.69 4.87 -41.42
CA SER A 200 2.52 4.27 -42.03
C SER A 200 1.31 5.05 -41.56
N ALA A 201 0.70 5.81 -42.48
CA ALA A 201 -0.51 6.56 -42.20
C ALA A 201 -1.66 5.63 -41.76
N GLY A 202 -1.76 4.42 -42.34
CA GLY A 202 -2.78 3.45 -41.99
C GLY A 202 -2.60 2.86 -40.60
N SER A 203 -1.38 2.43 -40.27
CA SER A 203 -1.08 1.80 -38.97
C SER A 203 -1.21 2.79 -37.80
N SER A 204 -0.77 4.03 -37.99
CA SER A 204 -0.87 5.08 -36.96
C SER A 204 -2.34 5.48 -36.70
N VAL A 205 -3.16 5.64 -37.74
CA VAL A 205 -4.60 5.90 -37.60
C VAL A 205 -5.32 4.71 -36.93
N ALA A 206 -4.98 3.48 -37.30
CA ALA A 206 -5.57 2.29 -36.69
C ALA A 206 -5.30 2.20 -35.17
N ILE A 207 -4.06 2.50 -34.74
CA ILE A 207 -3.70 2.54 -33.31
C ILE A 207 -4.43 3.68 -32.61
N ALA A 208 -4.44 4.89 -33.18
CA ALA A 208 -5.09 6.06 -32.59
C ALA A 208 -6.60 5.83 -32.40
N LEU A 209 -7.28 5.28 -33.41
CA LEU A 209 -8.70 4.94 -33.33
C LEU A 209 -8.97 3.85 -32.30
N SER A 210 -8.12 2.81 -32.26
CA SER A 210 -8.23 1.73 -31.29
C SER A 210 -8.00 2.20 -29.85
N PHE A 211 -7.06 3.13 -29.65
CA PHE A 211 -6.79 3.77 -28.37
C PHE A 211 -8.00 4.59 -27.91
N LEU A 212 -8.57 5.40 -28.81
CA LEU A 212 -9.78 6.16 -28.52
C LEU A 212 -10.96 5.24 -28.16
N ALA A 213 -11.18 4.19 -28.95
CA ALA A 213 -12.22 3.19 -28.68
C ALA A 213 -12.01 2.50 -27.32
N TYR A 214 -10.77 2.17 -26.99
CA TYR A 214 -10.40 1.60 -25.69
C TYR A 214 -10.74 2.55 -24.53
N CYS A 215 -10.36 3.83 -24.64
CA CYS A 215 -10.65 4.85 -23.63
C CYS A 215 -12.15 5.03 -23.42
N VAL A 216 -12.92 5.20 -24.51
CA VAL A 216 -14.38 5.40 -24.45
C VAL A 216 -15.07 4.18 -23.84
N ALA A 217 -14.74 2.97 -24.29
CA ALA A 217 -15.31 1.74 -23.74
C ALA A 217 -14.99 1.58 -22.25
N THR A 218 -13.74 1.86 -21.86
CA THR A 218 -13.30 1.76 -20.46
C THR A 218 -14.02 2.78 -19.57
N MET A 219 -14.18 4.03 -20.02
CA MET A 219 -14.90 5.06 -19.27
C MET A 219 -16.38 4.72 -19.08
N ALA A 220 -17.06 4.28 -20.15
CA ALA A 220 -18.48 3.92 -20.10
C ALA A 220 -18.76 2.81 -19.06
N ILE A 221 -17.94 1.75 -19.07
CA ILE A 221 -18.09 0.63 -18.15
C ILE A 221 -17.67 1.01 -16.72
N THR A 222 -16.65 1.87 -16.56
CA THR A 222 -16.19 2.32 -15.24
C THR A 222 -17.27 3.08 -14.48
N ASN A 223 -18.10 3.87 -15.15
CA ASN A 223 -19.23 4.58 -14.54
C ASN A 223 -20.26 3.62 -13.94
N VAL A 224 -20.57 2.52 -14.64
CA VAL A 224 -21.47 1.47 -14.15
C VAL A 224 -20.86 0.77 -12.94
N ARG A 225 -19.58 0.39 -13.03
CA ARG A 225 -18.87 -0.30 -11.94
C ARG A 225 -18.78 0.53 -10.67
N THR A 226 -18.68 1.86 -10.79
CA THR A 226 -18.67 2.76 -9.63
C THR A 226 -19.98 2.70 -8.86
N LYS A 227 -21.12 2.57 -9.54
CA LYS A 227 -22.43 2.38 -8.90
C LYS A 227 -22.53 1.01 -8.22
N GLN A 228 -22.10 -0.05 -8.92
CA GLN A 228 -22.08 -1.41 -8.37
C GLN A 228 -21.22 -1.52 -7.12
N ARG A 229 -20.05 -0.85 -7.10
CA ARG A 229 -19.17 -0.80 -5.93
C ARG A 229 -19.86 -0.21 -4.70
N LYS A 230 -20.69 0.82 -4.87
CA LYS A 230 -21.47 1.39 -3.75
C LYS A 230 -22.48 0.40 -3.19
N VAL A 231 -23.20 -0.32 -4.06
CA VAL A 231 -24.16 -1.36 -3.66
C VAL A 231 -23.46 -2.53 -2.96
N MET A 232 -22.32 -2.98 -3.48
CA MET A 232 -21.50 -4.01 -2.85
C MET A 232 -21.05 -3.57 -1.45
N ASN A 233 -20.51 -2.36 -1.32
CA ASN A 233 -20.04 -1.84 -0.02
C ASN A 233 -21.18 -1.71 1.00
N SER A 234 -22.39 -1.30 0.58
CA SER A 234 -23.52 -1.22 1.52
C SER A 234 -23.99 -2.60 1.99
N ALA A 235 -24.05 -3.58 1.08
CA ALA A 235 -24.43 -4.95 1.41
C ALA A 235 -23.38 -5.64 2.30
N ASP A 236 -22.08 -5.34 2.07
CA ASP A 236 -20.98 -5.80 2.92
C ASP A 236 -21.06 -5.22 4.34
N ASN A 237 -21.33 -3.91 4.46
CA ASN A 237 -21.53 -3.26 5.75
C ASN A 237 -22.73 -3.84 6.51
N GLU A 238 -23.86 -4.09 5.81
CA GLU A 238 -25.05 -4.70 6.41
C GLU A 238 -24.76 -6.11 6.95
N ALA A 239 -24.07 -6.95 6.18
CA ALA A 239 -23.68 -8.29 6.62
C ALA A 239 -22.74 -8.26 7.84
N ASN A 240 -21.74 -7.36 7.81
CA ASN A 240 -20.82 -7.16 8.93
C ASN A 240 -21.55 -6.64 10.18
N GLN A 241 -22.50 -5.72 10.02
CA GLN A 241 -23.29 -5.18 11.12
C GLN A 241 -24.14 -6.28 11.78
N VAL A 242 -24.86 -7.09 11.00
CA VAL A 242 -25.64 -8.23 11.54
C VAL A 242 -24.76 -9.19 12.34
N ALA A 243 -23.55 -9.49 11.86
CA ALA A 243 -22.62 -10.36 12.57
C ALA A 243 -22.10 -9.74 13.88
N VAL A 244 -21.72 -8.45 13.86
CA VAL A 244 -21.24 -7.74 15.05
C VAL A 244 -22.34 -7.64 16.11
N ASP A 245 -23.57 -7.30 15.71
CA ASP A 245 -24.70 -7.19 16.62
C ASP A 245 -25.01 -8.54 17.28
N ALA A 246 -25.00 -9.63 16.50
CA ALA A 246 -25.22 -10.98 17.03
C ALA A 246 -24.12 -11.43 18.01
N LEU A 247 -22.84 -11.15 17.71
CA LEU A 247 -21.73 -11.51 18.59
C LEU A 247 -21.68 -10.66 19.86
N THR A 248 -22.07 -9.40 19.78
CA THR A 248 -22.12 -8.50 20.94
C THR A 248 -23.29 -8.87 21.86
N ALA A 249 -24.41 -9.34 21.30
CA ALA A 249 -25.60 -9.78 22.04
C ALA A 249 -25.66 -11.31 22.23
N PHE A 250 -24.51 -12.01 22.24
CA PHE A 250 -24.46 -13.47 22.29
C PHE A 250 -25.17 -14.07 23.51
N GLU A 251 -25.06 -13.41 24.67
CA GLU A 251 -25.74 -13.83 25.89
C GLU A 251 -27.26 -13.81 25.73
N THR A 252 -27.81 -12.71 25.19
CA THR A 252 -29.24 -12.57 24.91
C THR A 252 -29.74 -13.67 23.97
N ILE A 253 -29.01 -13.95 22.88
CA ILE A 253 -29.39 -14.99 21.92
C ILE A 253 -29.49 -16.36 22.60
N LYS A 254 -28.55 -16.67 23.51
CA LYS A 254 -28.54 -17.93 24.26
C LYS A 254 -29.68 -18.02 25.27
N VAL A 255 -29.99 -16.93 25.97
CA VAL A 255 -31.12 -16.87 26.92
C VAL A 255 -32.45 -17.13 26.21
N PHE A 256 -32.63 -16.61 25.00
CA PHE A 256 -33.86 -16.78 24.23
C PHE A 256 -33.84 -17.96 23.24
N SER A 257 -32.75 -18.76 23.18
CA SER A 257 -32.57 -19.85 22.22
C SER A 257 -32.86 -19.44 20.76
N ALA A 258 -32.41 -18.24 20.37
CA ALA A 258 -32.72 -17.60 19.09
C ALA A 258 -31.66 -17.84 18.00
N GLU A 259 -30.81 -18.86 18.13
CA GLU A 259 -29.67 -19.08 17.22
C GLU A 259 -30.10 -19.31 15.77
N GLU A 260 -31.16 -20.09 15.55
CA GLU A 260 -31.65 -20.37 14.20
C GLU A 260 -32.22 -19.13 13.52
N PHE A 261 -32.85 -18.24 14.30
CA PHE A 261 -33.36 -16.96 13.82
C PHE A 261 -32.22 -16.05 13.35
N GLU A 262 -31.17 -15.89 14.16
CA GLU A 262 -30.00 -15.09 13.81
C GLU A 262 -29.21 -15.68 12.64
N LEU A 263 -29.09 -17.01 12.56
CA LEU A 263 -28.50 -17.69 11.40
C LEU A 263 -29.26 -17.39 10.11
N LYS A 264 -30.60 -17.40 10.14
CA LYS A 264 -31.44 -17.03 8.98
C LYS A 264 -31.24 -15.57 8.60
N ARG A 265 -31.22 -14.66 9.59
CA ARG A 265 -30.98 -13.22 9.36
C ARG A 265 -29.62 -12.97 8.71
N TYR A 266 -28.56 -13.60 9.21
CA TYR A 266 -27.22 -13.52 8.63
C TYR A 266 -27.17 -14.13 7.23
N SER A 267 -27.81 -15.30 7.01
CA SER A 267 -27.90 -15.94 5.69
C SER A 267 -28.53 -15.04 4.62
N VAL A 268 -29.57 -14.28 4.97
CA VAL A 268 -30.21 -13.30 4.06
C VAL A 268 -29.24 -12.17 3.72
N ALA A 269 -28.55 -11.60 4.71
CA ALA A 269 -27.57 -10.54 4.49
C ALA A 269 -26.41 -11.02 3.59
N ILE A 270 -25.90 -12.23 3.82
CA ILE A 270 -24.86 -12.85 2.99
C ILE A 270 -25.35 -13.10 1.56
N LYS A 271 -26.59 -13.56 1.35
CA LYS A 271 -27.14 -13.75 0.00
C LYS A 271 -27.20 -12.43 -0.78
N LYS A 272 -27.59 -11.34 -0.12
CA LYS A 272 -27.61 -9.99 -0.71
C LYS A 272 -26.20 -9.52 -1.07
N GLN A 273 -25.23 -9.69 -0.17
CA GLN A 273 -23.82 -9.39 -0.42
C GLN A 273 -23.29 -10.20 -1.62
N GLN A 274 -23.58 -11.50 -1.67
CA GLN A 274 -23.17 -12.37 -2.78
C GLN A 274 -23.79 -11.95 -4.13
N ALA A 275 -25.05 -11.53 -4.15
CA ALA A 275 -25.68 -11.02 -5.37
C ALA A 275 -24.96 -9.75 -5.89
N ALA A 276 -24.70 -8.79 -5.00
CA ALA A 276 -23.96 -7.58 -5.37
C ALA A 276 -22.51 -7.87 -5.82
N MET A 277 -21.84 -8.82 -5.17
CA MET A 277 -20.51 -9.29 -5.58
C MET A 277 -20.53 -9.95 -6.97
N ARG A 278 -21.55 -10.77 -7.27
CA ARG A 278 -21.72 -11.41 -8.58
C ARG A 278 -21.91 -10.37 -9.68
N ASP A 279 -22.74 -9.36 -9.46
CA ASP A 279 -22.94 -8.28 -10.44
C ASP A 279 -21.64 -7.52 -10.72
N GLN A 280 -20.92 -7.14 -9.65
CA GLN A 280 -19.63 -6.47 -9.78
C GLN A 280 -18.59 -7.32 -10.53
N GLN A 281 -18.52 -8.62 -10.23
CA GLN A 281 -17.57 -9.54 -10.86
C GLN A 281 -17.94 -9.80 -12.33
N THR A 282 -19.22 -9.93 -12.64
CA THR A 282 -19.71 -10.12 -14.01
C THR A 282 -19.35 -8.91 -14.87
N SER A 283 -19.56 -7.70 -14.36
CA SER A 283 -19.16 -6.46 -15.06
C SER A 283 -17.64 -6.32 -15.20
N TYR A 284 -16.85 -6.84 -14.25
CA TYR A 284 -15.40 -6.89 -14.39
C TYR A 284 -14.94 -7.83 -15.51
N ILE A 285 -15.53 -9.03 -15.59
CA ILE A 285 -15.25 -10.00 -16.64
C ILE A 285 -15.66 -9.42 -18.01
N ALA A 286 -16.85 -8.82 -18.10
CA ALA A 286 -17.32 -8.17 -19.33
C ALA A 286 -16.38 -7.03 -19.80
N LEU A 287 -15.82 -6.26 -18.85
CA LEU A 287 -14.81 -5.24 -19.16
C LEU A 287 -13.54 -5.86 -19.75
N GLN A 288 -13.00 -6.89 -19.10
CA GLN A 288 -11.78 -7.57 -19.56
C GLN A 288 -11.98 -8.19 -20.95
N LEU A 289 -13.15 -8.78 -21.22
CA LEU A 289 -13.51 -9.32 -22.53
C LEU A 289 -13.58 -8.21 -23.58
N THR A 290 -14.25 -7.10 -23.29
CA THR A 290 -14.36 -5.94 -24.20
C THR A 290 -12.99 -5.35 -24.51
N GLN A 291 -12.16 -5.11 -23.48
CA GLN A 291 -10.81 -4.58 -23.63
C GLN A 291 -9.93 -5.54 -24.44
N SER A 292 -9.99 -6.84 -24.14
CA SER A 292 -9.26 -7.85 -24.90
C SER A 292 -9.69 -7.87 -26.36
N LEU A 293 -10.99 -7.81 -26.64
CA LEU A 293 -11.51 -7.77 -28.01
C LEU A 293 -10.99 -6.55 -28.76
N ILE A 294 -11.04 -5.36 -28.15
CA ILE A 294 -10.51 -4.11 -28.74
C ILE A 294 -9.02 -4.26 -29.05
N ILE A 295 -8.21 -4.75 -28.11
CA ILE A 295 -6.77 -4.95 -28.32
C ILE A 295 -6.50 -5.95 -29.45
N ARG A 296 -7.24 -7.06 -29.52
CA ARG A 296 -7.08 -8.07 -30.58
C ARG A 296 -7.47 -7.51 -31.95
N VAL A 297 -8.60 -6.81 -32.05
CA VAL A 297 -9.03 -6.16 -33.30
C VAL A 297 -8.01 -5.09 -33.73
N ALA A 298 -7.55 -4.25 -32.78
CA ALA A 298 -6.51 -3.26 -33.03
C ALA A 298 -5.23 -3.90 -33.59
N THR A 299 -4.79 -4.99 -32.95
CA THR A 299 -3.61 -5.73 -33.38
C THR A 299 -3.79 -6.26 -34.81
N VAL A 300 -4.94 -6.87 -35.13
CA VAL A 300 -5.23 -7.37 -36.48
C VAL A 300 -5.21 -6.22 -37.51
N LEU A 301 -5.84 -5.09 -37.21
CA LEU A 301 -5.85 -3.93 -38.11
C LEU A 301 -4.44 -3.42 -38.37
N VAL A 302 -3.63 -3.23 -37.32
CA VAL A 302 -2.23 -2.79 -37.44
C VAL A 302 -1.42 -3.78 -38.28
N LEU A 303 -1.60 -5.08 -38.07
CA LEU A 303 -0.92 -6.11 -38.85
C LEU A 303 -1.32 -6.06 -40.34
N ILE A 304 -2.62 -5.88 -40.65
CA ILE A 304 -3.08 -5.76 -42.04
C ILE A 304 -2.44 -4.55 -42.72
N PHE A 305 -2.50 -3.37 -42.11
CA PHE A 305 -1.87 -2.17 -42.68
C PHE A 305 -0.35 -2.31 -42.81
N SER A 306 0.31 -2.86 -41.80
CA SER A 306 1.75 -3.11 -41.82
C SER A 306 2.12 -4.09 -42.94
N ALA A 307 1.32 -5.14 -43.17
CA ALA A 307 1.55 -6.10 -44.25
C ALA A 307 1.39 -5.45 -45.64
N MET A 308 0.39 -4.58 -45.81
CA MET A 308 0.23 -3.81 -47.05
C MET A 308 1.43 -2.90 -47.32
N ASP A 309 1.98 -2.25 -46.30
CA ASP A 309 3.17 -1.40 -46.45
C ASP A 309 4.46 -2.20 -46.70
N VAL A 310 4.56 -3.42 -46.18
CA VAL A 310 5.64 -4.35 -46.53
C VAL A 310 5.52 -4.78 -48.00
N LEU A 311 4.32 -5.12 -48.47
CA LEU A 311 4.08 -5.45 -49.89
C LEU A 311 4.35 -4.26 -50.82
N ALA A 312 4.09 -3.04 -50.36
CA ALA A 312 4.40 -1.81 -51.08
C ALA A 312 5.89 -1.42 -51.00
N GLY A 313 6.74 -2.20 -50.32
CA GLY A 313 8.18 -1.95 -50.18
C GLY A 313 8.54 -0.77 -49.27
N LYS A 314 7.58 -0.22 -48.50
CA LYS A 314 7.80 0.91 -47.58
C LYS A 314 8.38 0.48 -46.24
N LEU A 315 8.09 -0.76 -45.83
CA LEU A 315 8.53 -1.34 -44.56
C LEU A 315 9.25 -2.66 -44.78
N SER A 316 10.25 -2.94 -43.94
CA SER A 316 10.87 -4.27 -43.90
C SER A 316 9.95 -5.27 -43.21
N PRO A 317 10.00 -6.56 -43.54
CA PRO A 317 9.28 -7.60 -42.79
C PRO A 317 9.66 -7.67 -41.30
N GLY A 318 10.88 -7.26 -40.93
CA GLY A 318 11.27 -7.08 -39.54
C GLY A 318 10.59 -5.90 -38.84
N SER A 319 10.30 -4.84 -39.59
CA SER A 319 9.50 -3.71 -39.09
C SER A 319 8.07 -4.16 -38.75
N TYR A 320 7.47 -5.03 -39.56
CA TYR A 320 6.17 -5.66 -39.27
C TYR A 320 6.17 -6.39 -37.91
N LEU A 321 7.19 -7.20 -37.63
CA LEU A 321 7.29 -7.92 -36.35
C LEU A 321 7.53 -6.99 -35.15
N SER A 322 8.28 -5.90 -35.36
CA SER A 322 8.49 -4.86 -34.36
C SER A 322 7.17 -4.15 -34.03
N LEU A 323 6.40 -3.76 -35.05
CA LEU A 323 5.10 -3.10 -34.92
C LEU A 323 4.10 -3.96 -34.15
N TYR A 324 4.05 -5.27 -34.43
CA TYR A 324 3.27 -6.22 -33.65
C TYR A 324 3.61 -6.16 -32.15
N SER A 325 4.90 -6.24 -31.85
CA SER A 325 5.41 -6.30 -30.47
C SER A 325 5.14 -5.00 -29.70
N TYR A 326 5.39 -3.85 -30.32
CA TYR A 326 5.12 -2.55 -29.69
C TYR A 326 3.62 -2.29 -29.52
N THR A 327 2.77 -2.76 -30.44
CA THR A 327 1.32 -2.64 -30.31
C THR A 327 0.84 -3.28 -29.02
N LEU A 328 1.34 -4.48 -28.68
CA LEU A 328 0.99 -5.14 -27.42
C LEU A 328 1.49 -4.38 -26.19
N GLN A 329 2.70 -3.82 -26.23
CA GLN A 329 3.28 -3.05 -25.13
C GLN A 329 2.49 -1.77 -24.80
N VAL A 330 1.94 -1.08 -25.81
CA VAL A 330 1.17 0.17 -25.60
C VAL A 330 -0.12 -0.08 -24.80
N PHE A 331 -0.78 -1.23 -24.98
CA PHE A 331 -2.03 -1.53 -24.28
C PHE A 331 -1.84 -2.12 -22.88
N GLU A 332 -0.66 -2.66 -22.56
CA GLU A 332 -0.35 -3.20 -21.24
C GLU A 332 -0.55 -2.20 -20.09
N PRO A 333 0.03 -0.96 -20.13
CA PRO A 333 -0.18 0.04 -19.07
C PRO A 333 -1.63 0.46 -18.87
N LEU A 334 -2.40 0.48 -19.96
CA LEU A 334 -3.80 0.88 -19.95
C LEU A 334 -4.70 -0.12 -19.21
N SER A 335 -4.37 -1.41 -19.27
CA SER A 335 -5.19 -2.48 -18.69
C SER A 335 -5.37 -2.38 -17.16
N TRP A 336 -4.35 -1.93 -16.44
CA TRP A 336 -4.38 -1.77 -14.98
C TRP A 336 -4.67 -0.33 -14.53
N LEU A 337 -4.75 0.63 -15.47
CA LEU A 337 -5.00 2.05 -15.17
C LEU A 337 -6.33 2.29 -14.42
N GLY A 338 -7.37 1.51 -14.73
CA GLY A 338 -8.64 1.59 -14.00
C GLY A 338 -8.51 1.19 -12.53
N ALA A 339 -7.76 0.13 -12.24
CA ALA A 339 -7.49 -0.29 -10.85
C ALA A 339 -6.63 0.74 -10.13
N MET A 340 -5.59 1.26 -10.82
CA MET A 340 -4.72 2.32 -10.33
C MET A 340 -5.48 3.55 -9.87
N TYR A 341 -6.40 4.06 -10.71
CA TYR A 341 -7.21 5.22 -10.37
C TYR A 341 -7.94 5.02 -9.05
N THR A 342 -8.60 3.86 -8.87
CA THR A 342 -9.32 3.58 -7.62
C THR A 342 -8.38 3.44 -6.42
N MET A 343 -7.19 2.86 -6.60
CA MET A 343 -6.18 2.77 -5.54
C MET A 343 -5.67 4.15 -5.13
N LEU A 344 -5.40 5.03 -6.10
CA LEU A 344 -4.94 6.39 -5.85
C LEU A 344 -6.03 7.25 -5.21
N ALA A 345 -7.28 7.15 -5.67
CA ALA A 345 -8.41 7.86 -5.07
C ALA A 345 -8.64 7.44 -3.61
N GLN A 346 -8.59 6.14 -3.32
CA GLN A 346 -8.67 5.64 -1.95
C GLN A 346 -7.48 6.11 -1.10
N ALA A 347 -6.28 6.03 -1.65
CA ALA A 347 -5.07 6.45 -0.95
C ALA A 347 -5.09 7.94 -0.61
N TYR A 348 -5.61 8.77 -1.51
CA TYR A 348 -5.82 10.19 -1.29
C TYR A 348 -6.77 10.45 -0.11
N VAL A 349 -7.92 9.77 -0.05
CA VAL A 349 -8.88 9.91 1.05
C VAL A 349 -8.28 9.46 2.38
N ASP A 350 -7.56 8.34 2.41
CA ASP A 350 -6.91 7.87 3.64
C ASP A 350 -5.80 8.80 4.12
N MET A 351 -5.01 9.35 3.20
CA MET A 351 -4.01 10.38 3.51
C MET A 351 -4.64 11.68 4.00
N GLN A 352 -5.79 12.08 3.45
CA GLN A 352 -6.53 13.25 3.91
C GLN A 352 -7.01 13.05 5.35
N ASN A 353 -7.59 11.90 5.67
CA ASN A 353 -8.01 11.56 7.04
C ASN A 353 -6.83 11.57 8.03
N LEU A 354 -5.65 11.07 7.61
CA LEU A 354 -4.45 11.14 8.43
C LEU A 354 -3.95 12.59 8.58
N GLY A 355 -3.99 13.36 7.49
CA GLY A 355 -3.62 14.77 7.48
C GLY A 355 -4.49 15.62 8.41
N GLU A 356 -5.80 15.36 8.45
CA GLU A 356 -6.71 16.01 9.40
C GLU A 356 -6.31 15.78 10.86
N ILE A 357 -5.85 14.57 11.21
CA ILE A 357 -5.33 14.28 12.55
C ILE A 357 -4.03 15.03 12.81
N MET A 358 -3.14 15.11 11.82
CA MET A 358 -1.84 15.80 11.92
C MET A 358 -1.96 17.33 11.93
N MET A 359 -3.10 17.89 11.52
CA MET A 359 -3.37 19.33 11.57
C MET A 359 -3.98 19.77 12.91
N GLU A 360 -4.40 18.83 13.77
CA GLU A 360 -4.91 19.14 15.10
C GLU A 360 -3.77 19.71 15.95
N GLN A 361 -4.00 20.87 16.58
CA GLN A 361 -2.98 21.48 17.43
C GLN A 361 -3.14 21.01 18.88
N PRO A 362 -2.03 20.77 19.61
CA PRO A 362 -2.08 20.56 21.05
C PRO A 362 -2.72 21.77 21.76
N ASP A 363 -3.71 21.51 22.63
CA ASP A 363 -4.37 22.55 23.42
C ASP A 363 -3.42 23.22 24.43
N ILE A 364 -2.41 22.46 24.90
CA ILE A 364 -1.42 22.91 25.88
C ILE A 364 -0.07 22.91 25.17
N GLN A 365 0.48 24.09 24.95
CA GLN A 365 1.82 24.30 24.39
C GLN A 365 2.62 25.15 25.36
N ASP A 366 3.90 24.83 25.49
CA ASP A 366 4.83 25.68 26.24
C ASP A 366 4.96 27.04 25.53
N ALA A 367 5.10 28.11 26.33
CA ALA A 367 5.41 29.43 25.79
C ALA A 367 6.77 29.39 25.06
N ALA A 368 6.96 30.25 24.06
CA ALA A 368 8.19 30.27 23.24
C ALA A 368 9.47 30.49 24.07
N ASP A 369 9.34 31.09 25.25
CA ASP A 369 10.40 31.40 26.22
C ASP A 369 10.30 30.57 27.51
N ALA A 370 9.53 29.48 27.51
CA ALA A 370 9.35 28.63 28.68
C ALA A 370 10.70 28.13 29.22
N GLN A 371 11.02 28.51 30.45
CA GLN A 371 12.24 28.05 31.11
C GLN A 371 12.01 26.70 31.78
N PRO A 372 13.03 25.81 31.79
CA PRO A 372 12.97 24.58 32.57
C PRO A 372 12.69 24.90 34.04
N LEU A 373 11.76 24.19 34.66
CA LEU A 373 11.46 24.37 36.08
C LEU A 373 12.72 24.05 36.92
N ARG A 374 13.36 25.09 37.47
CA ARG A 374 14.56 24.97 38.32
C ARG A 374 14.12 24.94 39.78
N LEU A 375 14.34 23.82 40.45
CA LEU A 375 14.17 23.70 41.90
C LEU A 375 15.48 24.11 42.56
N GLU A 376 15.51 25.28 43.21
CA GLU A 376 16.71 25.83 43.86
C GLU A 376 17.24 24.92 44.98
N ASN A 377 16.38 24.12 45.63
CA ASN A 377 16.79 23.27 46.73
C ASN A 377 16.00 21.94 46.78
N ARG A 378 16.50 20.88 46.13
CA ARG A 378 15.83 19.56 46.07
C ARG A 378 15.53 18.93 47.44
N ALA A 379 16.26 19.33 48.49
CA ALA A 379 16.11 18.77 49.84
C ALA A 379 14.96 19.40 50.65
N LEU A 380 14.49 20.61 50.31
CA LEU A 380 13.45 21.34 51.04
C LEU A 380 12.04 21.19 50.44
N GLY A 381 11.91 20.48 49.32
CA GLY A 381 10.65 20.34 48.59
C GLY A 381 10.32 21.58 47.74
N ALA A 382 9.17 21.53 47.04
CA ALA A 382 8.67 22.62 46.23
C ALA A 382 7.36 23.16 46.82
N THR A 383 7.19 24.48 46.84
CA THR A 383 5.91 25.10 47.22
C THR A 383 4.96 25.07 46.01
N ILE A 384 3.78 24.50 46.19
CA ILE A 384 2.72 24.49 45.17
C ILE A 384 1.64 25.49 45.61
N GLU A 385 1.41 26.51 44.79
CA GLU A 385 0.45 27.57 45.07
C GLU A 385 -0.61 27.66 43.96
N PHE A 386 -1.89 27.59 44.34
CA PHE A 386 -3.02 27.86 43.45
C PHE A 386 -3.53 29.28 43.72
N ARG A 387 -3.29 30.20 42.79
CA ARG A 387 -3.77 31.60 42.88
C ARG A 387 -4.99 31.81 41.99
N ASN A 388 -6.17 31.87 42.61
CA ASN A 388 -7.45 32.21 41.94
C ASN A 388 -7.70 31.40 40.64
N VAL A 389 -7.44 30.10 40.68
CA VAL A 389 -7.57 29.24 39.50
C VAL A 389 -9.03 28.82 39.34
N SER A 390 -9.59 29.10 38.16
CA SER A 390 -10.90 28.59 37.73
C SER A 390 -10.72 27.72 36.48
N PHE A 391 -11.28 26.51 36.47
CA PHE A 391 -11.14 25.57 35.36
C PHE A 391 -12.50 24.93 35.03
N THR A 392 -12.83 24.83 33.74
CA THR A 392 -14.06 24.17 33.27
C THR A 392 -13.72 23.24 32.10
N TYR A 393 -14.15 21.98 32.15
CA TYR A 393 -14.00 21.07 31.02
C TYR A 393 -14.95 21.47 29.87
N PRO A 394 -14.47 21.56 28.63
CA PRO A 394 -15.34 21.77 27.47
C PRO A 394 -16.27 20.56 27.33
N LYS A 395 -17.60 20.76 27.35
CA LYS A 395 -18.68 19.74 27.24
C LYS A 395 -19.19 19.05 28.52
N ALA A 396 -18.72 19.37 29.72
CA ALA A 396 -19.54 19.09 30.89
C ALA A 396 -20.61 20.18 30.97
N SER A 397 -21.87 19.87 30.61
CA SER A 397 -23.02 20.77 30.82
C SER A 397 -23.26 21.09 32.31
N ASN A 398 -22.48 20.50 33.21
CA ASN A 398 -22.43 20.83 34.62
C ASN A 398 -21.12 21.57 34.90
N LYS A 399 -21.23 22.88 35.08
CA LYS A 399 -20.18 23.73 35.66
C LYS A 399 -19.75 23.13 37.00
N LEU A 400 -18.53 22.60 37.08
CA LEU A 400 -17.83 22.49 38.36
C LEU A 400 -17.13 23.82 38.61
N GLU A 401 -17.88 24.81 39.11
CA GLU A 401 -17.29 26.03 39.66
C GLU A 401 -16.68 25.68 41.03
N ALA A 402 -15.44 25.22 41.02
CA ALA A 402 -14.62 25.14 42.23
C ALA A 402 -13.57 26.25 42.15
N SER A 403 -13.77 27.36 42.86
CA SER A 403 -12.68 28.30 43.14
C SER A 403 -11.77 27.66 44.19
N MET A 404 -10.54 27.32 43.78
CA MET A 404 -9.53 26.80 44.70
C MET A 404 -8.51 27.90 44.98
N ALA A 405 -8.55 28.45 46.19
CA ALA A 405 -7.45 29.20 46.78
C ALA A 405 -6.84 28.33 47.88
N ALA A 406 -5.71 27.69 47.58
CA ALA A 406 -4.98 26.85 48.52
C ALA A 406 -3.47 26.94 48.23
N SER A 407 -2.68 27.18 49.27
CA SER A 407 -1.23 27.03 49.25
C SER A 407 -0.87 25.78 50.05
N VAL A 408 -0.14 24.85 49.43
CA VAL A 408 0.35 23.64 50.10
C VAL A 408 1.87 23.71 50.14
N SER A 409 2.40 23.91 51.34
CA SER A 409 3.83 23.72 51.63
C SER A 409 4.07 22.24 51.95
N ALA A 410 5.23 21.72 51.56
CA ALA A 410 5.57 20.29 51.54
C ALA A 410 5.48 19.54 52.91
N ALA A 411 5.06 20.20 53.99
CA ALA A 411 4.93 19.62 55.33
C ALA A 411 3.52 19.09 55.68
N SER A 412 2.49 19.24 54.83
CA SER A 412 1.16 18.71 55.17
C SER A 412 0.38 18.16 53.97
N ALA A 413 0.36 16.84 53.82
CA ALA A 413 -0.62 16.13 52.98
C ALA A 413 -1.36 15.11 53.85
N ASN A 414 -2.68 15.30 54.03
CA ASN A 414 -3.54 14.38 54.77
C ASN A 414 -4.13 13.33 53.81
N SER A 415 -4.29 12.10 54.31
CA SER A 415 -4.42 10.85 53.53
C SER A 415 -5.84 10.51 53.04
N SER A 416 -6.67 11.49 52.71
CA SER A 416 -8.03 11.24 52.23
C SER A 416 -8.33 12.08 51.01
N GLY A 417 -8.50 11.44 49.85
CA GLY A 417 -8.73 12.05 48.53
C GLY A 417 -10.05 12.82 48.38
N GLN A 418 -10.27 13.82 49.22
CA GLN A 418 -11.31 14.83 49.08
C GLN A 418 -10.67 16.21 49.13
N TRP A 419 -10.71 16.91 48.00
CA TRP A 419 -10.33 18.32 47.90
C TRP A 419 -11.44 19.18 48.50
N GLY A 420 -11.41 19.37 49.82
CA GLY A 420 -12.31 20.28 50.54
C GLY A 420 -11.86 21.72 50.38
N ALA A 421 -12.47 22.46 49.46
CA ALA A 421 -12.37 23.91 49.41
C ALA A 421 -13.07 24.49 50.64
N ARG A 422 -12.31 25.11 51.55
CA ARG A 422 -12.86 25.92 52.64
C ARG A 422 -13.11 27.33 52.07
N LEU A 423 -14.34 27.59 51.63
CA LEU A 423 -14.80 28.93 51.28
C LEU A 423 -14.68 29.83 52.52
N ARG A 424 -13.83 30.85 52.46
CA ARG A 424 -13.97 32.03 53.33
C ARG A 424 -15.00 32.93 52.64
N THR A 425 -16.10 33.19 53.36
CA THR A 425 -17.15 34.16 53.00
C THR A 425 -16.60 35.55 52.81
#